data_AF-A0A2S5BB16-F1
#
_entry.id   AF-A0A2S5BB16-F1
#
_cell.length_a   1.000
_cell.length_b   1.000
_cell.length_c   1.000
_cell.angle_alpha   90.00
_cell.angle_beta   90.00
_cell.angle_gamma   90.00
#
_symmetry.space_group_name_H-M   'P 1'
#
loop_
_entity.id
_entity.type
_entity.pdbx_description
1 polymer ?
#
loop_
_entity_poly.entity_id
_entity_poly.type
_entity_poly.pdbx_seq_one_letter_code
_entity_poly.pdbx_strand_id
1 'polypeptide(L)'
;MFALASTSRTSLAQSTRRSAARSFASATRSGPSSSSLLTSSRASVARVALQQSPLNSSKMGQTRMSHGMGESTVPAPFPASPTPSRENPTSRSARSTPLYGPAAAAAGAQVRPDSDKVMQDIADYVHNYEIKSDVAYNTARLCLIDTIGCGLEGLRVSDECRALMEPIVPGTTVPNGTKVPGTPFQMDPVRGAFAIGTQIRWLDFNEFVSFFSASFRFSSLTLPSFPCSCSSLFILLRRGTGWLAAEWGHPSDNLGAILAVADYLSRSGEKLVVRDVLTAMIKAHEIQGCIALENSFNRVGLDHVILVKLASAAVVSEMLGLTRDQTVDVISQVFVDGQSLRTFRHAPNTGSRKSWSAGDACMRAVHLAYQVKRGQMGIPTVLTAKTWGFYDVLFKGNEFKFQRPYGSYIMENVLFKISFPAEFHAQTAAEAAHVLHKQLKDMGKSSDDIKHVQIRTQEAAIRIIDKSGPLHNFADRDHTIQYMVAVPLIFGRLTTEDYSDAVAADPRIDALREKMQCVEDKQFTADYHDPEKRFISNGLTVTLNDGTVLPEVHIDYPVGHKRRREEGTPLLEAKFERHVKPHFDGAHVEKILKLVSDQSSLEQMPVKDFTDLFVTKA
;
A
#
# COMPACT_ATOMS: atom_id res chain seq x y z
N MET A 1 -3.27 56.49 -29.12
CA MET A 1 -2.22 57.25 -29.82
C MET A 1 -1.49 56.31 -30.78
N PHE A 2 -1.00 56.87 -31.88
CA PHE A 2 -0.73 56.25 -33.18
C PHE A 2 0.28 55.09 -33.25
N ALA A 3 0.08 54.29 -34.30
CA ALA A 3 0.92 53.26 -34.89
C ALA A 3 2.29 53.75 -35.38
N LEU A 4 3.23 52.82 -35.63
CA LEU A 4 3.82 52.62 -36.96
C LEU A 4 4.76 51.38 -37.00
N ALA A 5 4.81 50.79 -38.19
CA ALA A 5 5.46 49.54 -38.57
C ALA A 5 6.67 49.78 -39.48
N SER A 6 7.58 48.80 -39.59
CA SER A 6 8.29 48.32 -40.80
C SER A 6 9.35 47.28 -40.37
N THR A 7 9.47 46.03 -40.84
CA THR A 7 9.63 45.35 -42.15
C THR A 7 10.99 45.50 -42.87
N SER A 8 11.76 44.39 -42.88
CA SER A 8 12.50 43.76 -44.02
C SER A 8 13.39 42.60 -43.46
N ARG A 9 13.22 41.31 -43.81
CA ARG A 9 13.64 40.54 -45.02
C ARG A 9 15.14 40.76 -45.37
N THR A 10 16.04 39.80 -45.63
CA THR A 10 15.98 38.42 -46.17
C THR A 10 17.40 37.81 -46.18
N SER A 11 17.52 36.48 -46.44
CA SER A 11 18.67 35.71 -46.99
C SER A 11 19.19 34.59 -46.06
N LEU A 12 18.72 33.34 -46.16
CA LEU A 12 19.18 32.24 -47.03
C LEU A 12 20.70 31.99 -47.04
N ALA A 13 21.07 30.81 -46.53
CA ALA A 13 22.18 29.99 -47.05
C ALA A 13 21.90 28.51 -46.74
N GLN A 14 21.46 27.78 -47.76
CA GLN A 14 21.58 26.33 -47.84
C GLN A 14 23.05 25.99 -48.14
N SER A 15 23.62 24.98 -47.49
CA SER A 15 24.72 24.22 -48.08
C SER A 15 24.46 22.72 -47.92
N THR A 16 24.56 22.02 -49.04
CA THR A 16 24.32 20.60 -49.23
C THR A 16 25.62 19.80 -49.19
N ARG A 17 25.51 18.61 -48.59
CA ARG A 17 26.18 17.33 -48.90
C ARG A 17 27.71 17.25 -48.80
N ARG A 18 28.15 16.27 -48.00
CA ARG A 18 29.00 15.17 -48.47
C ARG A 18 28.90 13.93 -47.58
N SER A 19 28.75 12.79 -48.23
CA SER A 19 28.76 11.44 -47.67
C SER A 19 30.15 11.02 -47.21
N ALA A 20 30.22 10.17 -46.19
CA ALA A 20 31.27 9.15 -46.10
C ALA A 20 30.75 7.95 -45.30
N ALA A 21 30.21 6.97 -46.02
CA ALA A 21 30.19 5.59 -45.57
C ALA A 21 31.61 5.03 -45.73
N ARG A 22 32.16 4.44 -44.66
CA ARG A 22 33.28 3.49 -44.77
C ARG A 22 32.99 2.28 -43.91
N SER A 23 32.83 1.16 -44.59
CA SER A 23 32.98 -0.18 -44.05
C SER A 23 34.43 -0.41 -43.60
N PHE A 24 34.62 -1.15 -42.52
CA PHE A 24 35.73 -2.09 -42.41
C PHE A 24 35.21 -3.37 -41.74
N ALA A 25 35.44 -4.48 -42.42
CA ALA A 25 35.23 -5.84 -41.96
C ALA A 25 36.57 -6.60 -42.01
N SER A 26 36.64 -7.70 -41.25
CA SER A 26 37.70 -8.72 -41.13
C SER A 26 38.90 -8.31 -40.25
N ALA A 27 39.52 -9.18 -39.45
CA ALA A 27 39.68 -10.64 -39.53
C ALA A 27 39.98 -11.22 -38.11
N THR A 28 39.27 -12.23 -37.59
CA THR A 28 39.50 -13.71 -37.59
C THR A 28 40.61 -14.31 -36.71
N ARG A 29 40.24 -15.48 -36.12
CA ARG A 29 41.00 -16.63 -35.56
C ARG A 29 41.21 -16.63 -34.05
N SER A 30 41.02 -17.70 -33.26
CA SER A 30 40.72 -19.15 -33.46
C SER A 30 40.58 -19.79 -32.05
N GLY A 31 39.47 -20.45 -31.64
CA GLY A 31 39.26 -21.93 -31.59
C GLY A 31 39.80 -22.62 -30.30
N PRO A 32 39.42 -23.87 -29.91
CA PRO A 32 38.20 -24.66 -30.17
C PRO A 32 37.66 -25.53 -28.96
N SER A 33 36.58 -26.30 -29.25
CA SER A 33 36.05 -27.52 -28.60
C SER A 33 35.16 -27.35 -27.35
N SER A 34 34.06 -28.09 -27.13
CA SER A 34 33.65 -29.42 -27.60
C SER A 34 32.11 -29.59 -27.65
N SER A 35 31.68 -30.57 -28.45
CA SER A 35 30.33 -31.02 -28.76
C SER A 35 29.71 -31.93 -27.69
N SER A 36 28.38 -31.89 -27.51
CA SER A 36 27.57 -33.11 -27.38
C SER A 36 26.14 -32.90 -27.89
N LEU A 37 25.72 -33.84 -28.73
CA LEU A 37 24.40 -34.01 -29.33
C LEU A 37 23.42 -34.58 -28.29
N LEU A 38 22.14 -34.20 -28.34
CA LEU A 38 21.02 -35.07 -27.96
C LEU A 38 19.71 -34.58 -28.62
N THR A 39 19.33 -35.32 -29.66
CA THR A 39 17.98 -35.80 -30.03
C THR A 39 16.78 -34.84 -30.13
N SER A 40 16.22 -34.88 -31.33
CA SER A 40 14.94 -34.36 -31.81
C SER A 40 13.69 -34.91 -31.11
N SER A 41 12.69 -34.04 -30.91
CA SER A 41 11.28 -34.40 -31.06
C SER A 41 10.53 -33.18 -31.61
N ARG A 42 9.94 -33.34 -32.79
CA ARG A 42 9.04 -32.38 -33.45
C ARG A 42 7.63 -32.58 -32.89
N ALA A 43 6.96 -31.49 -32.50
CA ALA A 43 5.51 -31.43 -32.47
C ALA A 43 5.04 -30.07 -33.03
N SER A 44 4.02 -30.19 -33.88
CA SER A 44 3.46 -29.21 -34.81
C SER A 44 2.83 -27.99 -34.12
N VAL A 45 3.12 -26.78 -34.62
CA VAL A 45 2.34 -25.57 -34.32
C VAL A 45 1.53 -25.21 -35.55
N ALA A 46 0.21 -25.34 -35.44
CA ALA A 46 -0.74 -24.89 -36.44
C ALA A 46 -0.81 -23.34 -36.45
N ARG A 47 -0.56 -22.74 -37.62
CA ARG A 47 -0.84 -21.32 -37.90
C ARG A 47 -2.34 -21.17 -38.17
N VAL A 48 -3.03 -20.38 -37.36
CA VAL A 48 -4.33 -19.80 -37.71
C VAL A 48 -4.08 -18.35 -38.13
N ALA A 49 -4.40 -18.04 -39.39
CA ALA A 49 -4.34 -16.71 -39.95
C ALA A 49 -5.60 -15.92 -39.52
N LEU A 50 -5.41 -14.78 -38.88
CA LEU A 50 -6.47 -13.80 -38.61
C LEU A 50 -6.49 -12.78 -39.76
N GLN A 51 -7.57 -12.80 -40.54
CA GLN A 51 -7.92 -11.76 -41.50
C GLN A 51 -8.42 -10.52 -40.75
N GLN A 52 -7.75 -9.39 -40.97
CA GLN A 52 -8.25 -8.06 -40.57
C GLN A 52 -9.14 -7.50 -41.69
N SER A 53 -10.31 -6.97 -41.32
CA SER A 53 -11.13 -6.10 -42.18
C SER A 53 -11.27 -4.73 -41.52
N PRO A 54 -11.13 -3.61 -42.26
CA PRO A 54 -11.24 -2.27 -41.68
C PRO A 54 -12.68 -1.76 -41.72
N LEU A 55 -13.15 -1.16 -40.62
CA LEU A 55 -14.41 -0.42 -40.58
C LEU A 55 -14.15 1.05 -40.93
N ASN A 56 -14.85 1.49 -41.97
CA ASN A 56 -14.82 2.84 -42.50
C ASN A 56 -15.97 3.68 -41.92
N SER A 57 -15.73 4.99 -41.91
CA SER A 57 -16.57 6.04 -41.34
C SER A 57 -17.79 6.44 -42.20
N SER A 58 -18.87 6.90 -41.57
CA SER A 58 -19.82 7.96 -42.02
C SER A 58 -20.97 8.05 -41.00
N LYS A 59 -21.18 9.17 -40.27
CA LYS A 59 -21.82 10.46 -40.59
C LYS A 59 -23.33 10.44 -40.91
N MET A 60 -24.03 11.22 -40.09
CA MET A 60 -25.28 11.97 -40.27
C MET A 60 -26.64 11.27 -40.10
N GLY A 61 -27.53 11.97 -39.37
CA GLY A 61 -28.98 11.88 -39.56
C GLY A 61 -29.82 12.17 -38.33
N GLN A 62 -29.97 13.45 -37.95
CA GLN A 62 -31.10 13.89 -37.11
C GLN A 62 -32.41 13.78 -37.90
N THR A 63 -33.46 13.20 -37.32
CA THR A 63 -34.85 13.64 -37.58
C THR A 63 -35.74 13.36 -36.38
N ARG A 64 -36.68 14.29 -36.17
CA ARG A 64 -37.57 14.51 -35.02
C ARG A 64 -38.98 13.96 -35.34
N MET A 65 -39.83 13.94 -34.30
CA MET A 65 -41.30 13.73 -34.29
C MET A 65 -41.71 12.25 -34.22
N SER A 66 -42.76 11.80 -33.52
CA SER A 66 -43.80 12.41 -32.67
C SER A 66 -44.63 11.27 -32.02
N HIS A 67 -45.46 11.64 -31.05
CA HIS A 67 -46.38 10.84 -30.22
C HIS A 67 -47.04 9.58 -30.80
N GLY A 68 -47.24 8.61 -29.90
CA GLY A 68 -48.31 7.61 -29.97
C GLY A 68 -48.52 6.97 -28.60
N MET A 69 -49.64 7.31 -27.94
CA MET A 69 -50.14 6.57 -26.77
C MET A 69 -50.58 5.17 -27.21
N GLY A 70 -50.29 4.16 -26.39
CA GLY A 70 -50.81 2.82 -26.53
C GLY A 70 -50.67 2.07 -25.21
N GLU A 71 -51.79 1.94 -24.49
CA GLU A 71 -51.96 1.05 -23.34
C GLU A 71 -51.74 -0.41 -23.75
N SER A 72 -51.08 -1.19 -22.89
CA SER A 72 -51.08 -2.66 -22.98
C SER A 72 -50.57 -3.27 -21.67
N THR A 73 -51.52 -3.47 -20.75
CA THR A 73 -51.74 -4.67 -19.93
C THR A 73 -50.54 -5.44 -19.33
N VAL A 74 -50.53 -5.47 -17.99
CA VAL A 74 -49.80 -6.37 -17.09
C VAL A 74 -50.24 -7.84 -17.26
N PRO A 75 -49.34 -8.84 -17.29
CA PRO A 75 -49.70 -10.22 -17.02
C PRO A 75 -49.46 -10.62 -15.55
N ALA A 76 -50.50 -11.16 -14.93
CA ALA A 76 -50.51 -11.78 -13.60
C ALA A 76 -50.04 -13.27 -13.66
N PRO A 77 -49.84 -13.96 -12.51
CA PRO A 77 -48.82 -14.99 -12.33
C PRO A 77 -49.25 -16.43 -12.69
N PHE A 78 -48.24 -17.29 -12.86
CA PHE A 78 -48.33 -18.72 -13.18
C PHE A 78 -49.10 -19.55 -12.11
N PRO A 79 -49.84 -20.61 -12.52
CA PRO A 79 -50.62 -21.43 -11.60
C PRO A 79 -49.81 -22.54 -10.90
N ALA A 80 -50.16 -22.79 -9.65
CA ALA A 80 -49.67 -23.88 -8.81
C ALA A 80 -50.21 -25.25 -9.26
N SER A 81 -49.38 -26.29 -9.16
CA SER A 81 -49.74 -27.69 -9.42
C SER A 81 -50.06 -28.44 -8.11
N PRO A 82 -50.92 -29.48 -8.15
CA PRO A 82 -51.62 -29.99 -6.97
C PRO A 82 -50.86 -31.09 -6.20
N THR A 83 -51.09 -31.11 -4.89
CA THR A 83 -50.79 -32.21 -3.97
C THR A 83 -51.75 -33.38 -4.14
N PRO A 84 -51.30 -34.63 -3.99
CA PRO A 84 -52.19 -35.74 -3.65
C PRO A 84 -51.92 -36.30 -2.25
N SER A 85 -53.01 -36.67 -1.59
CA SER A 85 -53.13 -37.23 -0.26
C SER A 85 -52.96 -38.76 -0.22
N ARG A 86 -52.38 -39.24 0.90
CA ARG A 86 -52.62 -40.49 1.67
C ARG A 86 -52.80 -41.83 0.92
N GLU A 87 -51.95 -42.82 1.22
CA GLU A 87 -52.30 -44.06 1.97
C GLU A 87 -51.11 -45.04 2.10
N ASN A 88 -51.05 -45.76 3.23
CA ASN A 88 -50.10 -46.85 3.53
C ASN A 88 -50.53 -48.16 2.82
N PRO A 89 -49.58 -49.01 2.40
CA PRO A 89 -49.71 -50.42 2.73
C PRO A 89 -48.42 -51.10 3.22
N THR A 90 -48.66 -52.15 3.99
CA THR A 90 -47.76 -53.02 4.73
C THR A 90 -46.84 -53.91 3.87
N SER A 91 -45.65 -54.16 4.43
CA SER A 91 -44.81 -55.37 4.37
C SER A 91 -44.47 -56.05 3.03
N ARG A 92 -43.19 -56.01 2.66
CA ARG A 92 -42.41 -57.22 2.31
C ARG A 92 -40.90 -56.97 2.35
N SER A 93 -40.24 -57.86 3.07
CA SER A 93 -38.80 -57.99 3.28
C SER A 93 -38.05 -58.28 1.97
N ALA A 94 -37.06 -57.46 1.64
CA ALA A 94 -35.97 -57.82 0.73
C ALA A 94 -34.64 -57.39 1.37
N ARG A 95 -33.85 -58.40 1.72
CA ARG A 95 -32.49 -58.30 2.28
C ARG A 95 -31.56 -57.60 1.29
N SER A 96 -31.12 -56.39 1.62
CA SER A 96 -29.87 -55.82 1.10
C SER A 96 -28.80 -55.89 2.19
N THR A 97 -27.80 -56.75 1.99
CA THR A 97 -26.57 -56.78 2.80
C THR A 97 -25.88 -55.41 2.75
N PRO A 98 -25.59 -54.76 3.89
CA PRO A 98 -24.75 -53.58 3.90
C PRO A 98 -23.29 -54.00 3.71
N LEU A 99 -22.68 -53.46 2.65
CA LEU A 99 -21.26 -53.55 2.35
C LEU A 99 -20.47 -52.55 3.23
N TYR A 100 -20.69 -52.55 4.54
CA TYR A 100 -19.86 -51.84 5.51
C TYR A 100 -19.88 -52.63 6.83
N GLY A 101 -18.75 -53.27 7.15
CA GLY A 101 -18.53 -53.84 8.48
C GLY A 101 -18.51 -52.73 9.55
N PRO A 102 -18.68 -53.08 10.84
CA PRO A 102 -18.71 -52.09 11.91
C PRO A 102 -17.31 -51.53 12.11
N ALA A 103 -17.00 -50.41 11.45
CA ALA A 103 -15.90 -49.57 11.87
C ALA A 103 -16.26 -49.01 13.25
N ALA A 104 -15.40 -49.34 14.22
CA ALA A 104 -15.53 -49.04 15.62
C ALA A 104 -16.11 -47.65 15.90
N ALA A 105 -17.25 -47.62 16.58
CA ALA A 105 -17.72 -46.46 17.30
C ALA A 105 -16.73 -46.15 18.44
N ALA A 106 -15.79 -45.26 18.15
CA ALA A 106 -15.01 -44.53 19.14
C ALA A 106 -14.87 -43.07 18.70
N ALA A 107 -16.00 -42.45 18.29
CA ALA A 107 -16.08 -41.00 18.19
C ALA A 107 -16.36 -40.48 19.61
N GLY A 108 -15.31 -40.29 20.41
CA GLY A 108 -15.40 -39.44 21.59
C GLY A 108 -15.95 -38.08 21.16
N ALA A 109 -16.85 -37.49 21.95
CA ALA A 109 -17.44 -36.19 21.63
C ALA A 109 -16.34 -35.22 21.22
N GLN A 110 -16.38 -34.76 19.96
CA GLN A 110 -15.35 -33.91 19.39
C GLN A 110 -15.54 -32.51 19.97
N VAL A 111 -15.03 -32.30 21.19
CA VAL A 111 -15.07 -31.02 21.89
C VAL A 111 -14.33 -30.01 21.02
N ARG A 112 -15.03 -28.96 20.62
CA ARG A 112 -14.44 -27.88 19.84
C ARG A 112 -13.41 -27.16 20.73
N PRO A 113 -12.16 -26.99 20.28
CA PRO A 113 -11.13 -26.34 21.08
C PRO A 113 -11.44 -24.85 21.26
N ASP A 114 -10.84 -24.25 22.28
CA ASP A 114 -10.81 -22.81 22.45
C ASP A 114 -10.07 -22.12 21.30
N SER A 115 -10.44 -20.87 21.04
CA SER A 115 -9.83 -20.07 19.98
C SER A 115 -8.38 -19.69 20.30
N ASP A 116 -7.53 -19.55 19.28
CA ASP A 116 -6.14 -19.16 19.46
C ASP A 116 -6.03 -17.81 20.19
N LYS A 117 -5.11 -17.75 21.17
CA LYS A 117 -4.94 -16.61 22.06
C LYS A 117 -4.73 -15.28 21.33
N VAL A 118 -4.00 -15.28 20.21
CA VAL A 118 -3.77 -14.06 19.41
C VAL A 118 -5.10 -13.43 18.96
N MET A 119 -6.06 -14.24 18.54
CA MET A 119 -7.36 -13.76 18.08
C MET A 119 -8.18 -13.19 19.24
N GLN A 120 -8.12 -13.87 20.39
CA GLN A 120 -8.76 -13.43 21.62
C GLN A 120 -8.19 -12.08 22.10
N ASP A 121 -6.87 -11.93 22.14
CA ASP A 121 -6.20 -10.71 22.60
C ASP A 121 -6.52 -9.50 21.71
N ILE A 122 -6.63 -9.70 20.39
CA ILE A 122 -7.07 -8.65 19.46
C ILE A 122 -8.53 -8.28 19.71
N ALA A 123 -9.43 -9.27 19.84
CA ALA A 123 -10.84 -9.01 20.10
C ALA A 123 -11.04 -8.29 21.44
N ASP A 124 -10.32 -8.69 22.48
CA ASP A 124 -10.36 -8.04 23.79
C ASP A 124 -9.85 -6.59 23.73
N TYR A 125 -8.79 -6.32 22.98
CA TYR A 125 -8.32 -4.96 22.76
C TYR A 125 -9.36 -4.10 22.03
N VAL A 126 -9.95 -4.63 20.95
CA VAL A 126 -10.95 -3.87 20.18
C VAL A 126 -12.18 -3.55 21.02
N HIS A 127 -12.69 -4.49 21.81
CA HIS A 127 -13.93 -4.29 22.57
C HIS A 127 -13.74 -3.55 23.90
N ASN A 128 -12.59 -3.76 24.57
CA ASN A 128 -12.46 -3.34 25.97
C ASN A 128 -11.43 -2.23 26.21
N TYR A 129 -10.52 -1.97 25.27
CA TYR A 129 -9.48 -0.96 25.48
C TYR A 129 -10.00 0.46 25.23
N GLU A 130 -9.84 1.31 26.24
CA GLU A 130 -10.17 2.73 26.19
C GLU A 130 -8.90 3.55 25.89
N ILE A 131 -8.92 4.31 24.78
CA ILE A 131 -7.79 5.17 24.38
C ILE A 131 -7.84 6.49 25.16
N LYS A 132 -6.78 6.76 25.94
CA LYS A 132 -6.63 7.95 26.81
C LYS A 132 -5.52 8.91 26.39
N SER A 133 -5.01 8.76 25.17
CA SER A 133 -3.85 9.51 24.67
C SER A 133 -4.27 10.65 23.75
N ASP A 134 -4.15 11.89 24.21
CA ASP A 134 -4.40 13.08 23.39
C ASP A 134 -3.42 13.14 22.21
N VAL A 135 -2.18 12.69 22.41
CA VAL A 135 -1.18 12.59 21.33
C VAL A 135 -1.66 11.63 20.24
N ALA A 136 -2.28 10.50 20.62
CA ALA A 136 -2.83 9.56 19.65
C ALA A 136 -4.00 10.17 18.86
N TYR A 137 -4.95 10.84 19.50
CA TYR A 137 -6.07 11.49 18.80
C TYR A 137 -5.65 12.66 17.91
N ASN A 138 -4.72 13.50 18.38
CA ASN A 138 -4.15 14.58 17.58
C ASN A 138 -3.40 14.03 16.36
N THR A 139 -2.61 12.98 16.55
CA THR A 139 -1.88 12.35 15.44
C THR A 139 -2.82 11.61 14.49
N ALA A 140 -3.90 10.99 14.99
CA ALA A 140 -4.92 10.36 14.18
C ALA A 140 -5.66 11.37 13.32
N ARG A 141 -5.96 12.59 13.82
CA ARG A 141 -6.51 13.68 12.99
C ARG A 141 -5.57 14.05 11.85
N LEU A 142 -4.27 14.24 12.14
CA LEU A 142 -3.28 14.54 11.11
C LEU A 142 -3.18 13.42 10.08
N CYS A 143 -3.23 12.17 10.53
CA CYS A 143 -3.26 10.99 9.67
C CYS A 143 -4.51 10.97 8.78
N LEU A 144 -5.70 11.27 9.34
CA LEU A 144 -6.95 11.30 8.59
C LEU A 144 -6.89 12.30 7.43
N ILE A 145 -6.45 13.53 7.69
CA ILE A 145 -6.38 14.56 6.63
C ILE A 145 -5.29 14.27 5.61
N ASP A 146 -4.12 13.79 6.05
CA ASP A 146 -3.02 13.42 5.15
C ASP A 146 -3.46 12.31 4.19
N THR A 147 -4.13 11.29 4.73
CA THR A 147 -4.62 10.12 3.99
C THR A 147 -5.68 10.53 2.96
N ILE A 148 -6.67 11.33 3.35
CA ILE A 148 -7.70 11.83 2.41
C ILE A 148 -7.05 12.71 1.33
N GLY A 149 -6.14 13.59 1.70
CA GLY A 149 -5.38 14.41 0.75
C GLY A 149 -4.62 13.57 -0.25
N CYS A 150 -3.95 12.49 0.17
CA CYS A 150 -3.28 11.56 -0.73
C CYS A 150 -4.26 10.88 -1.71
N GLY A 151 -5.45 10.52 -1.24
CA GLY A 151 -6.51 9.98 -2.08
C GLY A 151 -6.98 10.94 -3.17
N LEU A 152 -7.19 12.22 -2.83
CA LEU A 152 -7.57 13.26 -3.80
C LEU A 152 -6.48 13.49 -4.85
N GLU A 153 -5.22 13.57 -4.40
CA GLU A 153 -4.09 13.73 -5.31
C GLU A 153 -3.93 12.54 -6.27
N GLY A 154 -4.13 11.30 -5.78
CA GLY A 154 -4.16 10.10 -6.64
C GLY A 154 -5.23 10.18 -7.72
N LEU A 155 -6.42 10.67 -7.34
CA LEU A 155 -7.53 10.93 -8.26
C LEU A 155 -7.25 12.06 -9.24
N ARG A 156 -6.34 13.00 -8.96
CA ARG A 156 -5.98 14.09 -9.88
C ARG A 156 -4.99 13.62 -10.93
N VAL A 157 -3.97 12.89 -10.51
CA VAL A 157 -2.78 12.62 -11.34
C VAL A 157 -2.79 11.26 -12.06
N SER A 158 -3.72 10.35 -11.76
CA SER A 158 -3.71 9.00 -12.35
C SER A 158 -5.07 8.56 -12.91
N ASP A 159 -5.12 8.35 -14.23
CA ASP A 159 -6.26 7.72 -14.90
C ASP A 159 -6.51 6.28 -14.44
N GLU A 160 -5.44 5.50 -14.22
CA GLU A 160 -5.56 4.12 -13.75
C GLU A 160 -6.17 4.04 -12.34
N CYS A 161 -5.81 4.97 -11.45
CA CYS A 161 -6.46 5.12 -10.13
C CYS A 161 -7.96 5.37 -10.29
N ARG A 162 -8.33 6.38 -11.10
CA ARG A 162 -9.74 6.74 -11.35
C ARG A 162 -10.54 5.55 -11.90
N ALA A 163 -9.99 4.87 -12.91
CA ALA A 163 -10.66 3.74 -13.56
C ALA A 163 -10.91 2.57 -12.60
N LEU A 164 -9.95 2.27 -11.72
CA LEU A 164 -10.11 1.19 -10.74
C LEU A 164 -11.15 1.48 -9.66
N MET A 165 -11.54 2.74 -9.47
CA MET A 165 -12.51 3.14 -8.45
C MET A 165 -13.96 3.06 -8.92
N GLU A 166 -14.23 2.86 -10.21
CA GLU A 166 -15.58 2.84 -10.76
C GLU A 166 -16.44 1.70 -10.18
N PRO A 167 -17.78 1.86 -10.14
CA PRO A 167 -18.67 0.73 -9.85
C PRO A 167 -18.45 -0.40 -10.84
N ILE A 168 -18.48 -1.65 -10.37
CA ILE A 168 -18.31 -2.83 -11.24
C ILE A 168 -19.37 -2.86 -12.35
N VAL A 169 -20.60 -2.48 -12.04
CA VAL A 169 -21.68 -2.29 -13.01
C VAL A 169 -22.03 -0.80 -13.04
N PRO A 170 -21.71 -0.08 -14.14
CA PRO A 170 -22.04 1.34 -14.28
C PRO A 170 -23.55 1.59 -14.09
N GLY A 171 -23.89 2.67 -13.36
CA GLY A 171 -25.28 3.03 -13.05
C GLY A 171 -25.90 2.29 -11.86
N THR A 172 -25.15 1.43 -11.16
CA THR A 172 -25.61 0.81 -9.91
C THR A 172 -26.00 1.87 -8.89
N THR A 173 -27.20 1.74 -8.34
CA THR A 173 -27.70 2.60 -7.25
C THR A 173 -27.72 1.81 -5.95
N VAL A 174 -27.05 2.33 -4.92
CA VAL A 174 -27.02 1.72 -3.59
C VAL A 174 -27.66 2.67 -2.58
N PRO A 175 -28.86 2.36 -2.06
CA PRO A 175 -29.50 3.16 -1.03
C PRO A 175 -28.59 3.34 0.19
N ASN A 176 -28.44 4.59 0.65
CA ASN A 176 -27.57 4.95 1.77
C ASN A 176 -26.11 4.48 1.63
N GLY A 177 -25.67 4.14 0.41
CA GLY A 177 -24.34 3.61 0.15
C GLY A 177 -23.23 4.55 0.62
N THR A 178 -22.07 3.97 0.86
CA THR A 178 -20.82 4.66 1.10
C THR A 178 -20.52 5.60 -0.05
N LYS A 179 -20.23 6.86 0.23
CA LYS A 179 -19.71 7.80 -0.77
C LYS A 179 -18.19 7.78 -0.80
N VAL A 180 -17.62 7.86 -2.00
CA VAL A 180 -16.18 7.79 -2.22
C VAL A 180 -15.60 9.20 -2.40
N PRO A 181 -14.71 9.67 -1.50
CA PRO A 181 -14.12 11.02 -1.57
C PRO A 181 -13.46 11.32 -2.93
N GLY A 182 -13.73 12.50 -3.46
CA GLY A 182 -13.24 13.02 -4.75
C GLY A 182 -14.05 12.56 -5.96
N THR A 183 -15.10 11.75 -5.76
CA THR A 183 -15.90 11.16 -6.84
C THR A 183 -17.40 11.35 -6.60
N PRO A 184 -18.25 11.17 -7.63
CA PRO A 184 -19.70 11.12 -7.45
C PRO A 184 -20.20 9.74 -7.03
N PHE A 185 -19.31 8.77 -6.78
CA PHE A 185 -19.70 7.38 -6.59
C PHE A 185 -20.33 7.14 -5.22
N GLN A 186 -21.42 6.37 -5.25
CA GLN A 186 -22.10 5.82 -4.09
C GLN A 186 -22.21 4.30 -4.23
N MET A 187 -21.62 3.55 -3.30
CA MET A 187 -21.40 2.11 -3.42
C MET A 187 -21.80 1.38 -2.15
N ASP A 188 -21.90 0.05 -2.21
CA ASP A 188 -21.99 -0.78 -1.00
C ASP A 188 -20.66 -0.67 -0.20
N PRO A 189 -20.68 -0.92 1.12
CA PRO A 189 -19.49 -0.73 1.95
C PRO A 189 -18.31 -1.64 1.59
N VAL A 190 -18.53 -2.77 0.92
CA VAL A 190 -17.44 -3.65 0.46
C VAL A 190 -16.72 -2.99 -0.71
N ARG A 191 -17.45 -2.56 -1.73
CA ARG A 191 -16.85 -1.87 -2.89
C ARG A 191 -16.33 -0.47 -2.52
N GLY A 192 -17.03 0.25 -1.64
CA GLY A 192 -16.56 1.53 -1.09
C GLY A 192 -15.22 1.39 -0.38
N ALA A 193 -15.03 0.33 0.42
CA ALA A 193 -13.76 0.05 1.08
C ALA A 193 -12.60 -0.20 0.09
N PHE A 194 -12.88 -0.89 -1.02
CA PHE A 194 -11.90 -1.03 -2.10
C PHE A 194 -11.51 0.33 -2.68
N ALA A 195 -12.49 1.15 -3.06
CA ALA A 195 -12.24 2.41 -3.75
C ALA A 195 -11.47 3.40 -2.87
N ILE A 196 -11.91 3.56 -1.61
CA ILE A 196 -11.25 4.44 -0.64
C ILE A 196 -9.85 3.91 -0.30
N GLY A 197 -9.70 2.61 -0.01
CA GLY A 197 -8.39 2.03 0.29
C GLY A 197 -7.41 2.07 -0.88
N THR A 198 -7.92 2.00 -2.12
CA THR A 198 -7.10 2.11 -3.34
C THR A 198 -6.60 3.54 -3.55
N GLN A 199 -7.49 4.54 -3.47
CA GLN A 199 -7.08 5.92 -3.76
C GLN A 199 -6.04 6.42 -2.77
N ILE A 200 -6.22 6.13 -1.47
CA ILE A 200 -5.35 6.69 -0.41
C ILE A 200 -3.93 6.11 -0.46
N ARG A 201 -3.78 4.88 -0.97
CA ARG A 201 -2.49 4.19 -1.10
C ARG A 201 -1.81 4.41 -2.45
N TRP A 202 -2.54 4.92 -3.45
CA TRP A 202 -2.15 4.84 -4.87
C TRP A 202 -0.74 5.37 -5.16
N LEU A 203 -0.44 6.54 -4.61
CA LEU A 203 0.80 7.29 -4.85
C LEU A 203 1.94 6.98 -3.89
N ASP A 204 1.72 6.06 -2.93
CA ASP A 204 2.70 5.80 -1.88
C ASP A 204 3.08 7.07 -1.09
N PHE A 205 2.13 8.00 -0.94
CA PHE A 205 2.36 9.29 -0.28
C PHE A 205 1.67 9.38 1.09
N ASN A 206 0.91 8.36 1.47
CA ASN A 206 0.38 8.21 2.82
C ASN A 206 1.49 7.84 3.81
N GLU A 207 1.17 7.94 5.09
CA GLU A 207 2.05 7.64 6.21
C GLU A 207 2.61 6.21 6.15
N PHE A 208 3.62 5.98 6.96
CA PHE A 208 4.39 4.76 6.92
C PHE A 208 4.76 4.30 8.32
N VAL A 209 4.77 2.98 8.46
CA VAL A 209 5.34 2.30 9.60
C VAL A 209 6.39 1.32 9.09
N SER A 210 7.66 1.68 9.32
CA SER A 210 8.74 0.71 9.41
C SER A 210 9.34 0.81 10.79
N PHE A 211 9.41 -0.34 11.42
CA PHE A 211 10.27 -0.57 12.55
C PHE A 211 11.07 -1.85 12.08
N PHE A 212 12.38 -2.04 12.33
CA PHE A 212 13.14 -3.28 11.99
C PHE A 212 13.75 -4.11 13.15
N SER A 213 13.40 -5.40 13.35
CA SER A 213 14.08 -6.33 14.28
C SER A 213 15.20 -7.12 13.56
N ALA A 214 16.46 -6.85 13.92
CA ALA A 214 17.61 -7.64 13.50
C ALA A 214 17.93 -8.72 14.54
N SER A 215 17.30 -9.90 14.44
CA SER A 215 17.81 -11.09 15.12
C SER A 215 18.86 -11.80 14.25
N PHE A 216 20.14 -11.43 14.38
CA PHE A 216 21.25 -12.23 13.86
C PHE A 216 21.55 -13.37 14.84
N ARG A 217 21.28 -14.63 14.45
CA ARG A 217 21.96 -15.79 15.04
C ARG A 217 23.15 -16.13 14.15
N PHE A 218 24.35 -15.84 14.63
CA PHE A 218 25.53 -16.55 14.15
C PHE A 218 25.38 -18.01 14.59
N SER A 219 25.20 -18.91 13.64
CA SER A 219 25.43 -20.34 13.86
C SER A 219 26.92 -20.51 14.14
N SER A 220 27.27 -20.71 15.41
CA SER A 220 28.64 -21.08 15.77
C SER A 220 28.97 -22.42 15.12
N LEU A 221 29.90 -22.42 14.17
CA LEU A 221 30.65 -23.62 13.84
C LEU A 221 31.32 -24.12 15.13
N THR A 222 30.94 -25.33 15.54
CA THR A 222 31.61 -26.08 16.59
C THR A 222 33.06 -26.35 16.18
N LEU A 223 34.01 -25.71 16.86
CA LEU A 223 35.40 -26.17 16.93
C LEU A 223 35.62 -26.89 18.26
N PRO A 224 36.47 -27.94 18.30
CA PRO A 224 36.59 -28.83 19.43
C PRO A 224 37.37 -28.20 20.60
N SER A 225 37.01 -28.73 21.77
CA SER A 225 37.38 -28.39 23.14
C SER A 225 38.88 -28.22 23.41
N PHE A 226 39.24 -27.15 24.11
CA PHE A 226 40.44 -27.10 24.96
C PHE A 226 40.04 -26.62 26.37
N PRO A 227 40.53 -27.25 27.46
CA PRO A 227 40.19 -26.86 28.80
C PRO A 227 41.20 -25.83 29.31
N CYS A 228 40.77 -24.64 29.68
CA CYS A 228 41.49 -23.88 30.70
C CYS A 228 40.55 -22.96 31.48
N SER A 229 40.63 -23.13 32.79
CA SER A 229 39.94 -22.41 33.85
C SER A 229 40.39 -20.96 33.89
N CYS A 230 39.46 -20.01 33.72
CA CYS A 230 39.52 -18.73 34.42
C CYS A 230 38.11 -18.12 34.51
N SER A 231 37.60 -18.13 35.74
CA SER A 231 36.32 -17.58 36.15
C SER A 231 36.30 -16.05 36.13
N SER A 232 35.09 -15.50 35.96
CA SER A 232 34.65 -14.22 36.54
C SER A 232 35.10 -12.92 35.88
N LEU A 233 34.56 -12.55 34.70
CA LEU A 233 34.25 -11.14 34.36
C LEU A 233 33.45 -10.98 33.04
N PHE A 234 32.27 -11.59 32.86
CA PHE A 234 31.37 -11.23 31.74
C PHE A 234 29.90 -11.54 32.06
N ILE A 235 29.38 -10.93 33.14
CA ILE A 235 27.93 -10.88 33.41
C ILE A 235 27.60 -9.43 33.73
N LEU A 236 27.46 -8.60 32.69
CA LEU A 236 26.65 -7.37 32.64
C LEU A 236 26.79 -6.84 31.19
N LEU A 237 25.68 -6.46 30.55
CA LEU A 237 25.55 -6.01 29.14
C LEU A 237 25.21 -7.08 28.06
N ARG A 238 24.27 -7.98 28.33
CA ARG A 238 23.48 -8.63 27.26
C ARG A 238 22.00 -8.74 27.61
N ARG A 239 21.32 -7.59 27.57
CA ARG A 239 19.88 -7.48 27.32
C ARG A 239 19.63 -6.28 26.41
N GLY A 240 20.13 -6.37 25.17
CA GLY A 240 19.68 -5.48 24.10
C GLY A 240 18.27 -5.89 23.74
N THR A 241 17.28 -5.17 24.26
CA THR A 241 15.89 -5.32 23.85
C THR A 241 15.77 -4.55 22.53
N GLY A 242 15.72 -5.27 21.41
CA GLY A 242 15.65 -4.66 20.08
C GLY A 242 14.19 -4.36 19.73
N TRP A 243 13.74 -3.13 19.99
CA TRP A 243 12.32 -2.77 19.79
C TRP A 243 12.05 -2.15 18.45
N LEU A 244 11.86 -2.98 17.42
CA LEU A 244 11.33 -2.53 16.14
C LEU A 244 10.78 -3.71 15.29
N ALA A 245 9.89 -3.43 14.33
CA ALA A 245 9.13 -4.34 13.46
C ALA A 245 9.90 -5.28 12.58
N ALA A 246 9.39 -6.47 12.30
CA ALA A 246 9.97 -7.34 11.30
C ALA A 246 9.29 -7.13 9.93
N GLU A 247 8.23 -6.31 9.87
CA GLU A 247 7.42 -6.03 8.69
C GLU A 247 7.20 -4.54 8.44
N TRP A 248 7.01 -4.17 7.16
CA TRP A 248 6.67 -2.81 6.73
C TRP A 248 5.18 -2.69 6.41
N GLY A 249 4.60 -1.51 6.59
CA GLY A 249 3.22 -1.26 6.14
C GLY A 249 2.76 0.18 6.29
N HIS A 250 1.53 0.43 5.85
CA HIS A 250 0.86 1.72 5.89
C HIS A 250 -0.48 1.56 6.62
N PRO A 251 -0.54 1.80 7.94
CA PRO A 251 -1.75 1.48 8.68
C PRO A 251 -2.94 2.42 8.42
N SER A 252 -2.79 3.55 7.74
CA SER A 252 -3.91 4.33 7.22
C SER A 252 -4.63 3.64 6.08
N ASP A 253 -4.05 2.61 5.45
CA ASP A 253 -4.75 1.81 4.46
C ASP A 253 -6.09 1.31 5.02
N ASN A 254 -6.13 0.98 6.32
CA ASN A 254 -7.34 0.57 7.04
C ASN A 254 -8.47 1.62 7.01
N LEU A 255 -8.16 2.90 6.76
CA LEU A 255 -9.17 3.96 6.60
C LEU A 255 -10.15 3.61 5.47
N GLY A 256 -9.72 2.86 4.46
CA GLY A 256 -10.61 2.35 3.42
C GLY A 256 -11.80 1.59 4.00
N ALA A 257 -11.55 0.59 4.84
CA ALA A 257 -12.59 -0.20 5.49
C ALA A 257 -13.36 0.61 6.56
N ILE A 258 -12.63 1.37 7.39
CA ILE A 258 -13.20 2.15 8.49
C ILE A 258 -14.18 3.20 7.97
N LEU A 259 -13.73 4.07 7.05
CA LEU A 259 -14.56 5.16 6.54
C LEU A 259 -15.74 4.62 5.73
N ALA A 260 -15.53 3.56 4.94
CA ALA A 260 -16.61 2.99 4.14
C ALA A 260 -17.77 2.50 5.01
N VAL A 261 -17.45 1.73 6.06
CA VAL A 261 -18.45 1.19 6.98
C VAL A 261 -19.05 2.28 7.85
N ALA A 262 -18.24 3.18 8.41
CA ALA A 262 -18.73 4.26 9.25
C ALA A 262 -19.66 5.22 8.49
N ASP A 263 -19.33 5.57 7.24
CA ASP A 263 -20.19 6.39 6.38
C ASP A 263 -21.50 5.68 6.05
N TYR A 264 -21.45 4.41 5.65
CA TYR A 264 -22.66 3.61 5.37
C TYR A 264 -23.58 3.50 6.59
N LEU A 265 -23.03 3.19 7.76
CA LEU A 265 -23.79 3.11 9.02
C LEU A 265 -24.39 4.46 9.40
N SER A 266 -23.61 5.54 9.30
CA SER A 266 -24.07 6.90 9.59
C SER A 266 -25.22 7.34 8.67
N ARG A 267 -25.15 6.98 7.38
CA ARG A 267 -26.23 7.20 6.40
C ARG A 267 -27.44 6.30 6.62
N SER A 268 -27.23 5.14 7.22
CA SER A 268 -28.29 4.18 7.55
C SER A 268 -28.96 4.43 8.91
N GLY A 269 -28.56 5.49 9.63
CA GLY A 269 -29.22 5.96 10.85
C GLY A 269 -28.39 5.84 12.12
N GLU A 270 -27.21 5.21 12.08
CA GLU A 270 -26.31 5.14 13.24
C GLU A 270 -25.71 6.51 13.56
N LYS A 271 -25.53 6.80 14.84
CA LYS A 271 -25.02 8.11 15.31
C LYS A 271 -23.50 8.13 15.45
N LEU A 272 -22.79 7.66 14.42
CA LEU A 272 -21.33 7.69 14.39
C LEU A 272 -20.82 9.10 14.10
N VAL A 273 -19.79 9.50 14.83
CA VAL A 273 -19.07 10.77 14.67
C VAL A 273 -17.61 10.51 14.26
N VAL A 274 -16.89 11.54 13.80
CA VAL A 274 -15.50 11.40 13.36
C VAL A 274 -14.59 10.87 14.49
N ARG A 275 -14.89 11.15 15.76
CA ARG A 275 -14.15 10.55 16.89
C ARG A 275 -14.15 9.01 16.86
N ASP A 276 -15.25 8.38 16.41
CA ASP A 276 -15.32 6.92 16.27
C ASP A 276 -14.39 6.42 15.16
N VAL A 277 -14.31 7.17 14.05
CA VAL A 277 -13.34 6.91 12.95
C VAL A 277 -11.90 7.04 13.47
N LEU A 278 -11.57 8.09 14.21
CA LEU A 278 -10.23 8.28 14.78
C LEU A 278 -9.88 7.17 15.77
N THR A 279 -10.83 6.75 16.61
CA THR A 279 -10.68 5.64 17.55
C THR A 279 -10.37 4.33 16.82
N ALA A 280 -11.15 4.02 15.77
CA ALA A 280 -10.92 2.86 14.94
C ALA A 280 -9.57 2.92 14.20
N MET A 281 -9.16 4.09 13.72
CA MET A 281 -7.84 4.28 13.12
C MET A 281 -6.72 3.95 14.12
N ILE A 282 -6.78 4.47 15.35
CA ILE A 282 -5.78 4.20 16.39
C ILE A 282 -5.72 2.70 16.68
N LYS A 283 -6.86 2.03 16.85
CA LYS A 283 -6.92 0.59 17.11
C LYS A 283 -6.38 -0.24 15.94
N ALA A 284 -6.70 0.12 14.71
CA ALA A 284 -6.19 -0.56 13.53
C ALA A 284 -4.67 -0.39 13.39
N HIS A 285 -4.16 0.82 13.64
CA HIS A 285 -2.72 1.09 13.68
C HIS A 285 -2.01 0.21 14.71
N GLU A 286 -2.58 0.10 15.91
CA GLU A 286 -2.01 -0.70 16.98
C GLU A 286 -1.97 -2.18 16.65
N ILE A 287 -3.06 -2.75 16.11
CA ILE A 287 -3.12 -4.18 15.75
C ILE A 287 -2.09 -4.51 14.66
N GLN A 288 -2.13 -3.77 13.54
CA GLN A 288 -1.22 -3.97 12.42
C GLN A 288 0.24 -3.75 12.85
N GLY A 289 0.49 -2.64 13.55
CA GLY A 289 1.85 -2.26 13.95
C GLY A 289 2.44 -3.20 15.00
N CYS A 290 1.69 -3.58 16.05
CA CYS A 290 2.21 -4.46 17.09
C CYS A 290 2.50 -5.88 16.60
N ILE A 291 1.71 -6.41 15.66
CA ILE A 291 2.05 -7.69 15.03
C ILE A 291 3.27 -7.51 14.11
N ALA A 292 3.32 -6.42 13.35
CA ALA A 292 4.49 -6.12 12.54
C ALA A 292 5.76 -6.06 13.41
N LEU A 293 5.69 -5.67 14.71
CA LEU A 293 6.85 -5.49 15.60
C LEU A 293 7.82 -6.69 15.66
N GLU A 294 7.38 -7.94 15.53
CA GLU A 294 8.31 -9.08 15.56
C GLU A 294 8.04 -10.13 14.48
N ASN A 295 7.01 -9.93 13.64
CA ASN A 295 6.52 -10.93 12.71
C ASN A 295 6.68 -10.47 11.26
N SER A 296 7.59 -11.12 10.52
CA SER A 296 7.91 -10.78 9.12
C SER A 296 7.21 -11.72 8.15
N PHE A 297 6.18 -11.22 7.48
CA PHE A 297 5.47 -11.88 6.39
C PHE A 297 6.30 -11.84 5.09
N ASN A 298 7.09 -10.79 4.88
CA ASN A 298 7.98 -10.67 3.73
C ASN A 298 9.04 -11.79 3.71
N ARG A 299 9.58 -12.22 4.87
CA ARG A 299 10.54 -13.33 4.98
C ARG A 299 9.95 -14.72 4.70
N VAL A 300 8.62 -14.82 4.66
CA VAL A 300 7.89 -16.02 4.27
C VAL A 300 7.21 -15.88 2.90
N GLY A 301 7.43 -14.77 2.19
CA GLY A 301 6.95 -14.54 0.81
C GLY A 301 5.54 -13.94 0.69
N LEU A 302 4.93 -13.54 1.81
CA LEU A 302 3.56 -13.00 1.86
C LEU A 302 3.55 -11.48 1.97
N ASP A 303 2.51 -10.85 1.44
CA ASP A 303 2.35 -9.40 1.49
C ASP A 303 1.87 -8.90 2.83
N HIS A 304 2.31 -7.70 3.22
CA HIS A 304 1.98 -7.10 4.51
C HIS A 304 0.48 -6.75 4.61
N VAL A 305 -0.24 -6.73 3.48
CA VAL A 305 -1.68 -6.42 3.45
C VAL A 305 -2.53 -7.48 4.17
N ILE A 306 -1.98 -8.63 4.55
CA ILE A 306 -2.62 -9.51 5.55
C ILE A 306 -2.90 -8.76 6.86
N LEU A 307 -1.99 -7.87 7.29
CA LEU A 307 -2.17 -7.08 8.50
C LEU A 307 -3.19 -5.96 8.33
N VAL A 308 -3.32 -5.41 7.12
CA VAL A 308 -4.42 -4.49 6.77
C VAL A 308 -5.75 -5.24 6.84
N LYS A 309 -5.84 -6.43 6.23
CA LYS A 309 -7.04 -7.28 6.28
C LYS A 309 -7.43 -7.59 7.73
N LEU A 310 -6.45 -7.96 8.56
CA LEU A 310 -6.63 -8.28 9.98
C LEU A 310 -7.11 -7.09 10.81
N ALA A 311 -6.37 -5.98 10.77
CA ALA A 311 -6.67 -4.80 11.56
C ALA A 311 -8.03 -4.19 11.15
N SER A 312 -8.28 -4.07 9.84
CA SER A 312 -9.56 -3.62 9.30
C SER A 312 -10.70 -4.51 9.74
N ALA A 313 -10.57 -5.85 9.63
CA ALA A 313 -11.66 -6.77 9.95
C ALA A 313 -12.02 -6.73 11.44
N ALA A 314 -11.01 -6.60 12.31
CA ALA A 314 -11.21 -6.52 13.75
C ALA A 314 -11.92 -5.22 14.18
N VAL A 315 -11.51 -4.06 13.66
CA VAL A 315 -12.17 -2.79 14.04
C VAL A 315 -13.55 -2.63 13.38
N VAL A 316 -13.71 -3.13 12.15
CA VAL A 316 -15.00 -3.08 11.44
C VAL A 316 -16.01 -4.04 12.06
N SER A 317 -15.61 -5.19 12.60
CA SER A 317 -16.55 -6.08 13.28
C SER A 317 -17.20 -5.40 14.48
N GLU A 318 -16.43 -4.66 15.29
CA GLU A 318 -16.97 -3.88 16.41
C GLU A 318 -17.88 -2.74 15.94
N MET A 319 -17.48 -1.96 14.93
CA MET A 319 -18.34 -0.92 14.35
C MET A 319 -19.66 -1.48 13.78
N LEU A 320 -19.64 -2.70 13.25
CA LEU A 320 -20.83 -3.38 12.76
C LEU A 320 -21.71 -3.97 13.89
N GLY A 321 -21.32 -3.80 15.15
CA GLY A 321 -22.04 -4.29 16.32
C GLY A 321 -21.90 -5.80 16.56
N LEU A 322 -20.85 -6.44 16.04
CA LEU A 322 -20.57 -7.85 16.35
C LEU A 322 -20.08 -7.96 17.79
N THR A 323 -20.40 -9.08 18.45
CA THR A 323 -19.89 -9.35 19.78
C THR A 323 -18.37 -9.61 19.77
N ARG A 324 -17.75 -9.61 20.96
CA ARG A 324 -16.34 -10.00 21.15
C ARG A 324 -16.03 -11.36 20.53
N ASP A 325 -16.88 -12.37 20.75
CA ASP A 325 -16.67 -13.71 20.19
C ASP A 325 -16.89 -13.76 18.67
N GLN A 326 -17.85 -13.00 18.15
CA GLN A 326 -17.98 -12.84 16.69
C GLN A 326 -16.76 -12.13 16.08
N THR A 327 -16.11 -11.23 16.82
CA THR A 327 -14.86 -10.60 16.37
C THR A 327 -13.72 -11.63 16.32
N VAL A 328 -13.64 -12.55 17.29
CA VAL A 328 -12.72 -13.70 17.21
C VAL A 328 -13.01 -14.55 15.98
N ASP A 329 -14.29 -14.83 15.69
CA ASP A 329 -14.68 -15.56 14.50
C ASP A 329 -14.27 -14.84 13.21
N VAL A 330 -14.45 -13.52 13.11
CA VAL A 330 -13.99 -12.70 11.98
C VAL A 330 -12.47 -12.80 11.80
N ILE A 331 -11.71 -12.66 12.88
CA ILE A 331 -10.24 -12.76 12.84
C ILE A 331 -9.82 -14.16 12.37
N SER A 332 -10.53 -15.21 12.78
CA SER A 332 -10.23 -16.56 12.32
C SER A 332 -10.45 -16.72 10.81
N GLN A 333 -11.47 -16.06 10.27
CA GLN A 333 -11.73 -16.02 8.83
C GLN A 333 -10.65 -15.25 8.07
N VAL A 334 -10.02 -14.25 8.67
CA VAL A 334 -8.87 -13.54 8.07
C VAL A 334 -7.68 -14.47 7.89
N PHE A 335 -7.34 -15.28 8.89
CA PHE A 335 -6.15 -16.14 8.84
C PHE A 335 -6.32 -17.38 7.98
N VAL A 336 -7.53 -17.93 7.86
CA VAL A 336 -7.80 -19.03 6.92
C VAL A 336 -7.85 -18.56 5.46
N ASP A 337 -8.08 -17.26 5.24
CA ASP A 337 -8.22 -16.68 3.91
C ASP A 337 -6.93 -16.81 3.09
N GLY A 338 -7.06 -16.77 1.77
CA GLY A 338 -5.91 -16.70 0.87
C GLY A 338 -5.10 -15.42 1.14
N GLN A 339 -3.79 -15.58 1.34
CA GLN A 339 -2.87 -14.45 1.55
C GLN A 339 -2.10 -14.17 0.27
N SER A 340 -2.09 -12.90 -0.13
CA SER A 340 -1.41 -12.49 -1.37
C SER A 340 0.11 -12.66 -1.26
N LEU A 341 0.71 -13.08 -2.38
CA LEU A 341 2.15 -13.00 -2.57
C LEU A 341 2.59 -11.54 -2.73
N ARG A 342 3.90 -11.27 -2.61
CA ARG A 342 4.50 -9.94 -2.85
C ARG A 342 5.11 -9.73 -4.22
N THR A 343 4.92 -10.65 -5.16
CA THR A 343 5.62 -10.63 -6.47
C THR A 343 5.53 -9.27 -7.17
N PHE A 344 4.39 -8.58 -7.08
CA PHE A 344 4.14 -7.26 -7.69
C PHE A 344 4.90 -6.08 -7.04
N ARG A 345 5.68 -6.32 -5.98
CA ARG A 345 6.53 -5.32 -5.32
C ARG A 345 8.01 -5.50 -5.62
N HIS A 346 8.39 -6.57 -6.32
CA HIS A 346 9.78 -6.92 -6.56
C HIS A 346 10.09 -7.03 -8.05
N ALA A 347 11.26 -6.54 -8.44
CA ALA A 347 11.77 -6.71 -9.80
C ALA A 347 11.90 -8.21 -10.16
N PRO A 348 11.67 -8.59 -11.42
CA PRO A 348 11.30 -7.75 -12.57
C PRO A 348 9.77 -7.54 -12.73
N ASN A 349 8.97 -7.84 -11.71
CA ASN A 349 7.50 -7.85 -11.79
C ASN A 349 6.82 -6.68 -11.05
N THR A 350 7.58 -5.65 -10.66
CA THR A 350 7.04 -4.47 -9.99
C THR A 350 5.94 -3.84 -10.85
N GLY A 351 4.76 -3.60 -10.27
CA GLY A 351 3.61 -3.07 -11.00
C GLY A 351 2.50 -2.51 -10.12
N SER A 352 1.44 -1.99 -10.74
CA SER A 352 0.40 -1.18 -10.07
C SER A 352 -0.40 -1.92 -9.00
N ARG A 353 -0.38 -3.27 -8.95
CA ARG A 353 -0.98 -4.02 -7.83
C ARG A 353 -0.43 -3.62 -6.46
N LYS A 354 0.81 -3.12 -6.38
CA LYS A 354 1.37 -2.57 -5.14
C LYS A 354 0.53 -1.42 -4.55
N SER A 355 -0.18 -0.69 -5.42
CA SER A 355 -0.92 0.53 -5.14
C SER A 355 -2.39 0.29 -4.77
N TRP A 356 -2.95 -0.87 -5.13
CA TRP A 356 -4.35 -1.22 -4.81
C TRP A 356 -4.52 -2.48 -3.96
N SER A 357 -3.45 -3.25 -3.68
CA SER A 357 -3.52 -4.47 -2.86
C SER A 357 -4.04 -4.22 -1.44
N ALA A 358 -3.82 -3.02 -0.89
CA ALA A 358 -4.32 -2.66 0.43
C ALA A 358 -5.83 -2.32 0.41
N GLY A 359 -6.31 -1.68 -0.66
CA GLY A 359 -7.74 -1.51 -0.92
C GLY A 359 -8.47 -2.84 -1.09
N ASP A 360 -7.86 -3.81 -1.78
CA ASP A 360 -8.34 -5.19 -1.88
C ASP A 360 -8.43 -5.88 -0.50
N ALA A 361 -7.42 -5.68 0.36
CA ALA A 361 -7.46 -6.18 1.73
C ALA A 361 -8.57 -5.54 2.58
N CYS A 362 -8.81 -4.23 2.42
CA CYS A 362 -9.92 -3.53 3.08
C CYS A 362 -11.28 -4.06 2.64
N MET A 363 -11.47 -4.23 1.33
CA MET A 363 -12.67 -4.85 0.77
C MET A 363 -12.91 -6.25 1.36
N ARG A 364 -11.86 -7.07 1.41
CA ARG A 364 -11.94 -8.42 1.96
C ARG A 364 -12.30 -8.42 3.44
N ALA A 365 -11.72 -7.51 4.23
CA ALA A 365 -12.02 -7.36 5.65
C ALA A 365 -13.51 -7.06 5.90
N VAL A 366 -14.07 -6.08 5.20
CA VAL A 366 -15.50 -5.72 5.31
C VAL A 366 -16.38 -6.90 4.89
N HIS A 367 -16.03 -7.58 3.80
CA HIS A 367 -16.76 -8.76 3.34
C HIS A 367 -16.80 -9.87 4.41
N LEU A 368 -15.64 -10.24 4.99
CA LEU A 368 -15.55 -11.28 6.01
C LEU A 368 -16.36 -10.93 7.27
N ALA A 369 -16.32 -9.67 7.71
CA ALA A 369 -17.10 -9.19 8.85
C ALA A 369 -18.61 -9.37 8.62
N TYR A 370 -19.11 -9.06 7.43
CA TYR A 370 -20.53 -9.30 7.08
C TYR A 370 -20.90 -10.78 7.00
N GLN A 371 -19.98 -11.66 6.59
CA GLN A 371 -20.25 -13.10 6.56
C GLN A 371 -20.46 -13.64 7.98
N VAL A 372 -19.61 -13.25 8.94
CA VAL A 372 -19.78 -13.62 10.35
C VAL A 372 -21.02 -12.96 10.96
N LYS A 373 -21.30 -11.70 10.62
CA LYS A 373 -22.55 -11.02 11.03
C LYS A 373 -23.81 -11.79 10.61
N ARG A 374 -23.74 -12.52 9.50
CA ARG A 374 -24.82 -13.37 8.96
C ARG A 374 -24.84 -14.79 9.55
N GLY A 375 -24.01 -15.08 10.55
CA GLY A 375 -24.00 -16.35 11.27
C GLY A 375 -22.92 -17.34 10.82
N GLN A 376 -21.94 -16.91 10.00
CA GLN A 376 -20.81 -17.77 9.68
C GLN A 376 -19.94 -18.00 10.93
N MET A 377 -19.65 -19.27 11.22
CA MET A 377 -18.82 -19.68 12.37
C MET A 377 -17.33 -19.39 12.14
N GLY A 378 -16.58 -19.19 13.24
CA GLY A 378 -15.12 -19.11 13.20
C GLY A 378 -14.39 -20.45 13.15
N ILE A 379 -13.06 -20.40 13.18
CA ILE A 379 -12.14 -21.54 13.13
C ILE A 379 -11.17 -21.40 14.30
N PRO A 380 -11.46 -22.03 15.45
CA PRO A 380 -10.79 -21.70 16.71
C PRO A 380 -9.27 -21.84 16.67
N THR A 381 -8.74 -22.91 16.08
CA THR A 381 -7.29 -23.20 16.03
C THR A 381 -6.67 -22.86 14.67
N VAL A 382 -7.20 -21.87 13.96
CA VAL A 382 -6.73 -21.51 12.60
C VAL A 382 -5.24 -21.20 12.53
N LEU A 383 -4.61 -20.74 13.62
CA LEU A 383 -3.18 -20.49 13.68
C LEU A 383 -2.41 -21.76 14.06
N THR A 384 -2.84 -22.46 15.10
CA THR A 384 -2.06 -23.52 15.78
C THR A 384 -2.37 -24.95 15.34
N ALA A 385 -3.44 -25.17 14.57
CA ALA A 385 -3.82 -26.49 14.10
C ALA A 385 -2.65 -27.17 13.40
N LYS A 386 -2.33 -28.39 13.83
CA LYS A 386 -1.20 -29.13 13.24
C LYS A 386 -1.46 -29.42 11.77
N THR A 387 -0.42 -29.26 10.94
CA THR A 387 -0.41 -29.45 9.47
C THR A 387 -1.19 -28.39 8.69
N TRP A 388 -2.33 -27.91 9.20
CA TRP A 388 -3.28 -27.08 8.44
C TRP A 388 -3.39 -25.64 8.93
N GLY A 389 -2.86 -25.35 10.12
CA GLY A 389 -2.88 -24.03 10.72
C GLY A 389 -1.90 -23.07 10.03
N PHE A 390 -2.19 -21.78 10.15
CA PHE A 390 -1.42 -20.71 9.55
C PHE A 390 0.07 -20.80 9.89
N TYR A 391 0.40 -21.13 11.15
CA TYR A 391 1.80 -21.22 11.58
C TYR A 391 2.56 -22.30 10.82
N ASP A 392 2.02 -23.51 10.74
CA ASP A 392 2.65 -24.64 10.05
C ASP A 392 2.74 -24.38 8.53
N VAL A 393 1.65 -23.90 7.92
CA VAL A 393 1.52 -23.78 6.45
C VAL A 393 2.22 -22.54 5.90
N LEU A 394 1.97 -21.37 6.50
CA LEU A 394 2.31 -20.06 5.94
C LEU A 394 3.39 -19.31 6.72
N PHE A 395 3.69 -19.75 7.95
CA PHE A 395 4.69 -19.10 8.81
C PHE A 395 5.88 -19.99 9.19
N LYS A 396 6.13 -21.04 8.40
CA LYS A 396 7.27 -21.97 8.54
C LYS A 396 7.36 -22.61 9.93
N GLY A 397 6.22 -22.93 10.52
CA GLY A 397 6.11 -23.52 11.87
C GLY A 397 6.44 -22.56 13.02
N ASN A 398 6.62 -21.27 12.77
CA ASN A 398 6.85 -20.28 13.83
C ASN A 398 5.51 -19.74 14.34
N GLU A 399 5.48 -19.36 15.61
CA GLU A 399 4.36 -18.63 16.21
C GLU A 399 4.62 -17.13 16.17
N PHE A 400 3.54 -16.33 16.22
CA PHE A 400 3.68 -14.88 16.33
C PHE A 400 4.27 -14.48 17.68
N LYS A 401 5.15 -13.48 17.65
CA LYS A 401 5.79 -12.91 18.83
C LYS A 401 5.34 -11.47 19.03
N PHE A 402 5.28 -11.07 20.28
CA PHE A 402 4.83 -9.75 20.69
C PHE A 402 5.75 -9.23 21.77
N GLN A 403 6.39 -8.10 21.47
CA GLN A 403 7.22 -7.41 22.46
C GLN A 403 6.39 -6.54 23.43
N ARG A 404 5.13 -6.23 23.10
CA ARG A 404 4.27 -5.34 23.89
C ARG A 404 2.78 -5.71 23.78
N PRO A 405 1.95 -5.34 24.78
CA PRO A 405 0.50 -5.35 24.64
C PRO A 405 0.01 -4.23 23.70
N TYR A 406 -1.21 -4.36 23.21
CA TYR A 406 -1.88 -3.31 22.43
C TYR A 406 -2.25 -2.11 23.32
N GLY A 407 -1.94 -0.90 22.86
CA GLY A 407 -2.34 0.38 23.44
C GLY A 407 -2.64 1.44 22.37
N SER A 408 -1.84 2.50 22.31
CA SER A 408 -1.90 3.55 21.26
C SER A 408 -0.52 3.92 20.70
N TYR A 409 0.48 3.07 20.96
CA TYR A 409 1.87 3.36 20.68
C TYR A 409 2.14 3.60 19.19
N ILE A 410 1.51 2.83 18.30
CA ILE A 410 1.82 2.90 16.88
C ILE A 410 1.36 4.25 16.31
N MET A 411 0.15 4.71 16.63
CA MET A 411 -0.34 6.02 16.20
C MET A 411 0.55 7.16 16.74
N GLU A 412 0.97 7.08 18.00
CA GLU A 412 1.83 8.10 18.62
C GLU A 412 3.23 8.22 17.99
N ASN A 413 3.65 7.21 17.22
CA ASN A 413 5.00 7.13 16.64
C ASN A 413 4.97 6.95 15.12
N VAL A 414 3.81 7.17 14.47
CA VAL A 414 3.67 7.04 13.01
C VAL A 414 4.49 8.10 12.26
N LEU A 415 5.01 7.72 11.09
CA LEU A 415 5.85 8.58 10.27
C LEU A 415 5.05 9.10 9.07
N PHE A 416 5.04 10.41 8.85
CA PHE A 416 4.34 11.00 7.69
C PHE A 416 5.29 11.19 6.51
N LYS A 417 4.80 10.99 5.28
CA LYS A 417 5.53 11.44 4.08
C LYS A 417 5.02 12.84 3.73
N ILE A 418 5.75 13.86 4.18
CA ILE A 418 5.24 15.25 4.11
C ILE A 418 5.75 15.98 2.86
N SER A 419 7.07 16.01 2.68
CA SER A 419 7.69 16.86 1.64
C SER A 419 7.74 16.18 0.28
N PHE A 420 7.92 14.86 0.24
CA PHE A 420 8.22 14.14 -0.99
C PHE A 420 7.38 12.86 -1.12
N PRO A 421 6.75 12.61 -2.28
CA PRO A 421 6.09 11.34 -2.61
C PRO A 421 7.16 10.29 -2.95
N ALA A 422 7.95 9.88 -1.96
CA ALA A 422 9.10 8.99 -2.11
C ALA A 422 8.93 7.75 -1.23
N GLU A 423 9.51 6.60 -1.64
CA GLU A 423 9.69 5.47 -0.73
C GLU A 423 10.40 5.95 0.55
N PHE A 424 9.99 5.43 1.71
CA PHE A 424 10.31 6.07 2.98
C PHE A 424 11.81 6.11 3.30
N HIS A 425 12.56 5.10 2.88
CA HIS A 425 14.00 5.02 3.10
C HIS A 425 14.78 6.07 2.28
N ALA A 426 14.16 6.70 1.28
CA ALA A 426 14.75 7.79 0.51
C ALA A 426 14.34 9.20 0.97
N GLN A 427 13.48 9.36 1.98
CA GLN A 427 12.95 10.67 2.39
C GLN A 427 14.07 11.64 2.79
N THR A 428 15.00 11.20 3.63
CA THR A 428 16.15 12.01 4.06
C THR A 428 17.18 12.21 2.95
N ALA A 429 17.29 11.26 2.01
CA ALA A 429 18.13 11.42 0.82
C ALA A 429 17.59 12.51 -0.12
N ALA A 430 16.27 12.55 -0.34
CA ALA A 430 15.61 13.59 -1.12
C ALA A 430 15.73 14.98 -0.43
N GLU A 431 15.61 15.03 0.90
CA GLU A 431 15.84 16.26 1.68
C GLU A 431 17.28 16.76 1.53
N ALA A 432 18.27 15.87 1.68
CA ALA A 432 19.68 16.19 1.50
C ALA A 432 19.99 16.66 0.06
N ALA A 433 19.37 16.03 -0.94
CA ALA A 433 19.50 16.40 -2.34
C ALA A 433 18.96 17.82 -2.61
N HIS A 434 17.88 18.23 -1.94
CA HIS A 434 17.34 19.59 -2.03
C HIS A 434 18.30 20.63 -1.42
N VAL A 435 18.93 20.31 -0.29
CA VAL A 435 19.97 21.16 0.33
C VAL A 435 21.16 21.32 -0.63
N LEU A 436 21.64 20.22 -1.21
CA LEU A 436 22.74 20.21 -2.17
C LEU A 436 22.40 20.98 -3.46
N HIS A 437 21.16 20.86 -3.95
CA HIS A 437 20.70 21.65 -5.10
C HIS A 437 20.86 23.16 -4.85
N LYS A 438 20.46 23.63 -3.65
CA LYS A 438 20.62 25.04 -3.27
C LYS A 438 22.09 25.43 -3.19
N GLN A 439 22.94 24.61 -2.58
CA GLN A 439 24.38 24.87 -2.49
C GLN A 439 25.04 24.97 -3.87
N LEU A 440 24.72 24.06 -4.79
CA LEU A 440 25.20 24.12 -6.18
C LEU A 440 24.79 25.43 -6.85
N LYS A 441 23.52 25.82 -6.70
CA LYS A 441 23.00 27.06 -7.26
C LYS A 441 23.68 28.30 -6.70
N ASP A 442 23.91 28.34 -5.39
CA ASP A 442 24.61 29.45 -4.72
C ASP A 442 26.08 29.57 -5.18
N MET A 443 26.67 28.46 -5.65
CA MET A 443 28.00 28.42 -6.28
C MET A 443 27.99 28.73 -7.79
N GLY A 444 26.82 28.99 -8.39
CA GLY A 444 26.66 29.15 -9.84
C GLY A 444 26.89 27.85 -10.62
N LYS A 445 26.71 26.69 -9.97
CA LYS A 445 26.87 25.35 -10.51
C LYS A 445 25.50 24.69 -10.72
N SER A 446 25.50 23.61 -11.49
CA SER A 446 24.33 22.79 -11.77
C SER A 446 24.64 21.29 -11.63
N SER A 447 23.64 20.45 -11.85
CA SER A 447 23.80 18.99 -11.96
C SER A 447 24.83 18.55 -13.02
N ASP A 448 25.08 19.38 -14.03
CA ASP A 448 26.03 19.07 -15.11
C ASP A 448 27.48 19.12 -14.62
N ASP A 449 27.73 19.89 -13.55
CA ASP A 449 29.03 20.01 -12.89
C ASP A 449 29.36 18.81 -11.98
N ILE A 450 28.40 17.90 -11.76
CA ILE A 450 28.57 16.75 -10.87
C ILE A 450 29.35 15.65 -11.58
N LYS A 451 30.45 15.22 -10.96
CA LYS A 451 31.26 14.07 -11.36
C LYS A 451 30.76 12.78 -10.72
N HIS A 452 30.43 12.82 -9.42
CA HIS A 452 30.04 11.64 -8.65
C HIS A 452 29.17 12.03 -7.45
N VAL A 453 28.22 11.15 -7.08
CA VAL A 453 27.43 11.27 -5.86
C VAL A 453 27.56 9.96 -5.05
N GLN A 454 28.07 10.07 -3.83
CA GLN A 454 28.05 8.96 -2.89
C GLN A 454 26.85 9.11 -1.95
N ILE A 455 26.06 8.04 -1.82
CA ILE A 455 24.89 7.96 -0.94
C ILE A 455 25.18 6.92 0.15
N ARG A 456 25.56 7.38 1.34
CA ARG A 456 25.63 6.51 2.53
C ARG A 456 24.23 6.29 3.07
N THR A 457 23.85 5.03 3.27
CA THR A 457 22.48 4.64 3.64
C THR A 457 22.46 3.34 4.46
N GLN A 458 21.30 2.93 4.97
CA GLN A 458 21.11 1.70 5.75
C GLN A 458 20.83 0.46 4.86
N GLU A 459 21.06 -0.75 5.40
CA GLU A 459 20.83 -2.04 4.70
C GLU A 459 19.46 -2.13 4.03
N ALA A 460 18.42 -1.65 4.71
CA ALA A 460 17.06 -1.68 4.20
C ALA A 460 16.92 -0.88 2.90
N ALA A 461 17.55 0.29 2.79
CA ALA A 461 17.51 1.10 1.58
C ALA A 461 18.23 0.38 0.42
N ILE A 462 19.41 -0.20 0.68
CA ILE A 462 20.15 -1.01 -0.28
C ILE A 462 19.30 -2.17 -0.80
N ARG A 463 18.61 -2.89 0.09
CA ARG A 463 17.82 -4.07 -0.28
C ARG A 463 16.54 -3.73 -1.06
N ILE A 464 15.92 -2.58 -0.81
CA ILE A 464 14.57 -2.26 -1.31
C ILE A 464 14.62 -1.33 -2.52
N ILE A 465 15.45 -0.30 -2.49
CA ILE A 465 15.37 0.85 -3.41
C ILE A 465 16.69 1.21 -4.09
N ASP A 466 17.79 0.51 -3.84
CA ASP A 466 19.01 0.65 -4.64
C ASP A 466 18.85 -0.13 -5.96
N LYS A 467 18.62 0.59 -7.06
CA LYS A 467 18.37 0.00 -8.39
C LYS A 467 19.19 0.67 -9.47
N SER A 468 19.80 -0.15 -10.30
CA SER A 468 20.58 0.26 -11.47
C SER A 468 19.85 -0.09 -12.78
N GLY A 469 20.19 0.61 -13.86
CA GLY A 469 19.66 0.37 -15.19
C GLY A 469 18.36 1.11 -15.52
N PRO A 470 17.70 0.76 -16.63
CA PRO A 470 16.48 1.42 -17.10
C PRO A 470 15.32 1.28 -16.10
N LEU A 471 14.49 2.32 -16.00
CA LEU A 471 13.27 2.33 -15.19
C LEU A 471 12.05 2.46 -16.11
N HIS A 472 11.08 1.57 -15.98
CA HIS A 472 10.07 1.38 -17.03
C HIS A 472 8.71 2.00 -16.72
N ASN A 473 8.45 2.32 -15.46
CA ASN A 473 7.14 2.82 -15.03
C ASN A 473 7.28 3.69 -13.77
N PHE A 474 6.17 4.31 -13.37
CA PHE A 474 6.08 5.13 -12.15
C PHE A 474 6.61 4.39 -10.91
N ALA A 475 6.23 3.12 -10.73
CA ALA A 475 6.56 2.31 -9.56
C ALA A 475 8.04 1.89 -9.51
N ASP A 476 8.73 1.84 -10.65
CA ASP A 476 10.17 1.64 -10.68
C ASP A 476 10.90 2.88 -10.17
N ARG A 477 10.43 4.07 -10.56
CA ARG A 477 11.06 5.36 -10.24
C ARG A 477 10.86 5.77 -8.79
N ASP A 478 9.65 5.62 -8.25
CA ASP A 478 9.36 5.92 -6.84
C ASP A 478 10.01 4.93 -5.86
N HIS A 479 10.55 3.80 -6.35
CA HIS A 479 11.34 2.81 -5.61
C HIS A 479 12.79 2.72 -6.12
N THR A 480 13.37 3.84 -6.56
CA THR A 480 14.81 3.93 -6.90
C THR A 480 15.42 5.16 -6.21
N ILE A 481 16.27 4.95 -5.20
CA ILE A 481 16.88 6.05 -4.43
C ILE A 481 17.68 6.99 -5.32
N GLN A 482 18.38 6.46 -6.33
CA GLN A 482 19.13 7.27 -7.29
C GLN A 482 18.22 8.21 -8.09
N TYR A 483 17.02 7.77 -8.47
CA TYR A 483 16.05 8.63 -9.16
C TYR A 483 15.54 9.72 -8.23
N MET A 484 15.18 9.34 -7.00
CA MET A 484 14.69 10.27 -5.96
C MET A 484 15.75 11.25 -5.46
N VAL A 485 17.04 11.01 -5.72
CA VAL A 485 18.14 11.97 -5.49
C VAL A 485 18.45 12.79 -6.74
N ALA A 486 18.40 12.18 -7.93
CA ALA A 486 18.72 12.86 -9.19
C ALA A 486 17.74 13.99 -9.49
N VAL A 487 16.43 13.75 -9.34
CA VAL A 487 15.39 14.72 -9.64
C VAL A 487 15.52 15.99 -8.78
N PRO A 488 15.63 15.93 -7.43
CA PRO A 488 15.90 17.13 -6.63
C PRO A 488 17.21 17.84 -6.98
N LEU A 489 18.29 17.11 -7.27
CA LEU A 489 19.56 17.75 -7.66
C LEU A 489 19.42 18.55 -8.96
N ILE A 490 18.65 18.06 -9.93
CA ILE A 490 18.43 18.71 -11.23
C ILE A 490 17.43 19.86 -11.11
N PHE A 491 16.27 19.61 -10.49
CA PHE A 491 15.11 20.51 -10.57
C PHE A 491 14.83 21.30 -9.29
N GLY A 492 15.47 20.95 -8.17
CA GLY A 492 15.18 21.54 -6.87
C GLY A 492 13.80 21.16 -6.33
N ARG A 493 13.19 20.07 -6.81
CA ARG A 493 11.89 19.57 -6.36
C ARG A 493 11.80 18.05 -6.53
N LEU A 494 10.80 17.44 -5.89
CA LEU A 494 10.36 16.07 -6.17
C LEU A 494 8.86 16.00 -5.89
N THR A 495 8.06 16.00 -6.95
CA THR A 495 6.59 15.90 -6.90
C THR A 495 6.11 14.62 -7.57
N THR A 496 4.81 14.34 -7.45
CA THR A 496 4.20 13.14 -8.05
C THR A 496 4.41 13.08 -9.56
N GLU A 497 4.32 14.21 -10.25
CA GLU A 497 4.50 14.32 -11.70
C GLU A 497 5.92 14.02 -12.16
N ASP A 498 6.92 14.17 -11.29
CA ASP A 498 8.32 13.92 -11.63
C ASP A 498 8.61 12.42 -11.84
N TYR A 499 7.67 11.52 -11.52
CA TYR A 499 7.75 10.09 -11.85
C TYR A 499 7.07 9.70 -13.17
N SER A 500 6.47 10.67 -13.88
CA SER A 500 5.86 10.43 -15.20
C SER A 500 6.91 10.12 -16.27
N ASP A 501 6.50 9.44 -17.34
CA ASP A 501 7.39 9.17 -18.48
C ASP A 501 7.91 10.46 -19.14
N ALA A 502 7.10 11.54 -19.10
CA ALA A 502 7.46 12.83 -19.67
C ALA A 502 8.65 13.48 -18.96
N VAL A 503 8.68 13.43 -17.62
CA VAL A 503 9.82 13.95 -16.85
C VAL A 503 11.00 12.98 -16.90
N ALA A 504 10.75 11.68 -16.79
CA ALA A 504 11.77 10.65 -16.85
C ALA A 504 12.53 10.60 -18.20
N ALA A 505 11.97 11.18 -19.27
CA ALA A 505 12.63 11.31 -20.57
C ALA A 505 13.76 12.36 -20.60
N ASP A 506 13.95 13.17 -19.55
CA ASP A 506 15.09 14.09 -19.46
C ASP A 506 16.40 13.29 -19.35
N PRO A 507 17.31 13.37 -20.35
CA PRO A 507 18.51 12.55 -20.40
C PRO A 507 19.49 12.82 -19.25
N ARG A 508 19.36 13.97 -18.56
CA ARG A 508 20.20 14.30 -17.40
C ARG A 508 19.91 13.40 -16.21
N ILE A 509 18.70 12.87 -16.09
CA ILE A 509 18.31 12.02 -14.95
C ILE A 509 19.12 10.73 -14.97
N ASP A 510 19.06 9.98 -16.06
CA ASP A 510 19.79 8.71 -16.18
C ASP A 510 21.31 8.91 -16.19
N ALA A 511 21.80 9.95 -16.87
CA ALA A 511 23.22 10.30 -16.86
C ALA A 511 23.74 10.66 -15.45
N LEU A 512 22.91 11.28 -14.60
CA LEU A 512 23.28 11.57 -13.21
C LEU A 512 23.16 10.32 -12.34
N ARG A 513 22.14 9.47 -12.54
CA ARG A 513 21.99 8.20 -11.83
C ARG A 513 23.19 7.28 -12.01
N GLU A 514 23.75 7.21 -13.23
CA GLU A 514 24.97 6.43 -13.52
C GLU A 514 26.20 6.89 -12.74
N LYS A 515 26.19 8.13 -12.23
CA LYS A 515 27.26 8.69 -11.39
C LYS A 515 27.04 8.45 -9.90
N MET A 516 25.94 7.81 -9.50
CA MET A 516 25.59 7.60 -8.10
C MET A 516 26.01 6.22 -7.60
N GLN A 517 26.52 6.17 -6.38
CA GLN A 517 26.82 4.92 -5.68
C GLN A 517 26.18 4.91 -4.29
N CYS A 518 25.35 3.91 -4.02
CA CYS A 518 24.86 3.65 -2.68
C CYS A 518 25.86 2.79 -1.91
N VAL A 519 26.13 3.14 -0.65
CA VAL A 519 27.04 2.43 0.24
C VAL A 519 26.33 2.21 1.57
N GLU A 520 26.29 0.95 2.04
CA GLU A 520 25.78 0.66 3.38
C GLU A 520 26.72 1.27 4.43
N ASP A 521 26.15 2.09 5.31
CA ASP A 521 26.78 2.46 6.57
C ASP A 521 26.22 1.59 7.70
N LYS A 522 27.11 0.79 8.31
CA LYS A 522 26.72 -0.14 9.38
C LYS A 522 26.20 0.57 10.63
N GLN A 523 26.64 1.80 10.90
CA GLN A 523 26.11 2.58 12.00
C GLN A 523 24.70 3.08 11.67
N PHE A 524 24.43 3.49 10.42
CA PHE A 524 23.07 3.84 9.99
C PHE A 524 22.15 2.62 10.08
N THR A 525 22.61 1.43 9.67
CA THR A 525 21.86 0.18 9.88
C THR A 525 21.60 -0.09 11.37
N ALA A 526 22.61 0.09 12.24
CA ALA A 526 22.45 -0.10 13.68
C ALA A 526 21.48 0.90 14.31
N ASP A 527 21.55 2.18 13.93
CA ASP A 527 20.70 3.26 14.45
C ASP A 527 19.27 3.20 13.89
N TYR A 528 19.13 2.71 12.66
CA TYR A 528 17.85 2.31 12.09
C TYR A 528 17.22 1.15 12.88
N HIS A 529 18.05 0.30 13.52
CA HIS A 529 17.62 -0.79 14.40
C HIS A 529 17.47 -0.40 15.90
N ASP A 530 17.95 0.78 16.29
CA ASP A 530 17.91 1.23 17.67
C ASP A 530 16.52 1.83 17.98
N PRO A 531 15.81 1.30 18.99
CA PRO A 531 14.45 1.71 19.32
C PRO A 531 14.30 3.13 19.82
N GLU A 532 15.34 3.68 20.46
CA GLU A 532 15.36 5.05 20.95
C GLU A 532 15.63 6.03 19.80
N LYS A 533 16.32 5.57 18.75
CA LYS A 533 16.69 6.38 17.59
C LYS A 533 15.67 6.26 16.47
N ARG A 534 15.56 5.08 15.86
CA ARG A 534 14.76 4.81 14.65
C ARG A 534 15.12 5.74 13.49
N PHE A 535 16.41 6.01 13.34
CA PHE A 535 16.88 6.91 12.29
C PHE A 535 16.62 6.30 10.92
N ILE A 536 16.42 7.14 9.93
CA ILE A 536 16.34 6.76 8.52
C ILE A 536 17.42 7.58 7.83
N SER A 537 18.67 7.30 8.21
CA SER A 537 19.80 8.15 7.90
C SER A 537 20.23 8.03 6.44
N ASN A 538 20.40 9.16 5.76
CA ASN A 538 21.12 9.22 4.49
C ASN A 538 22.14 10.35 4.52
N GLY A 539 23.35 10.05 4.04
CA GLY A 539 24.45 11.00 3.87
C GLY A 539 24.80 11.13 2.39
N LEU A 540 24.73 12.35 1.84
CA LEU A 540 25.03 12.62 0.44
C LEU A 540 26.32 13.43 0.33
N THR A 541 27.28 12.90 -0.43
CA THR A 541 28.53 13.60 -0.76
C THR A 541 28.63 13.78 -2.28
N VAL A 542 28.80 15.03 -2.73
CA VAL A 542 28.90 15.38 -4.16
C VAL A 542 30.33 15.77 -4.48
N THR A 543 30.90 15.12 -5.50
CA THR A 543 32.18 15.50 -6.12
C THR A 543 31.91 16.18 -7.45
N LEU A 544 32.51 17.35 -7.67
CA LEU A 544 32.39 18.13 -8.90
C LEU A 544 33.46 17.76 -9.94
N ASN A 545 33.24 18.15 -11.19
CA ASN A 545 34.15 17.90 -12.31
C ASN A 545 35.53 18.57 -12.13
N ASP A 546 35.60 19.69 -11.39
CA ASP A 546 36.84 20.40 -11.05
C ASP A 546 37.62 19.76 -9.88
N GLY A 547 37.09 18.67 -9.31
CA GLY A 547 37.69 17.96 -8.19
C GLY A 547 37.24 18.46 -6.82
N THR A 548 36.45 19.54 -6.74
CA THR A 548 35.87 20.00 -5.47
C THR A 548 34.94 18.95 -4.89
N VAL A 549 35.06 18.66 -3.59
CA VAL A 549 34.14 17.79 -2.85
C VAL A 549 33.34 18.67 -1.90
N LEU A 550 32.01 18.66 -2.05
CA LEU A 550 31.13 19.39 -1.15
C LEU A 550 31.06 18.68 0.21
N PRO A 551 30.88 19.42 1.33
CA PRO A 551 30.62 18.81 2.63
C PRO A 551 29.43 17.86 2.57
N GLU A 552 29.53 16.71 3.25
CA GLU A 552 28.44 15.75 3.32
C GLU A 552 27.20 16.38 3.97
N VAL A 553 26.05 16.23 3.31
CA VAL A 553 24.76 16.56 3.92
C VAL A 553 24.17 15.28 4.47
N HIS A 554 24.13 15.18 5.81
CA HIS A 554 23.63 14.02 6.54
C HIS A 554 22.36 14.38 7.32
N ILE A 555 21.31 13.58 7.15
CA ILE A 555 20.01 13.77 7.82
C ILE A 555 19.53 12.43 8.39
N ASP A 556 19.34 12.38 9.71
CA ASP A 556 18.85 11.19 10.44
C ASP A 556 17.33 11.07 10.45
N TYR A 557 16.64 12.18 10.71
CA TYR A 557 15.20 12.22 10.88
C TYR A 557 14.53 12.92 9.71
N PRO A 558 13.68 12.24 8.92
CA PRO A 558 12.84 12.94 7.95
C PRO A 558 11.89 13.87 8.70
N VAL A 559 11.48 14.97 8.07
CA VAL A 559 10.57 15.96 8.67
C VAL A 559 9.24 15.36 9.16
N GLY A 560 8.83 14.23 8.61
CA GLY A 560 7.65 13.46 9.03
C GLY A 560 7.79 12.62 10.29
N HIS A 561 8.98 12.58 10.89
CA HIS A 561 9.24 11.83 12.11
C HIS A 561 8.61 12.52 13.35
N LYS A 562 8.19 11.74 14.36
CA LYS A 562 7.61 12.26 15.62
C LYS A 562 8.44 13.37 16.25
N ARG A 563 9.77 13.24 16.23
CA ARG A 563 10.69 14.23 16.82
C ARG A 563 10.76 15.55 16.06
N ARG A 564 10.30 15.61 14.81
CA ARG A 564 10.20 16.82 13.99
C ARG A 564 8.75 17.24 13.78
N ARG A 565 7.80 16.79 14.63
CA ARG A 565 6.36 17.04 14.42
C ARG A 565 5.99 18.53 14.46
N GLU A 566 6.70 19.35 15.24
CA GLU A 566 6.50 20.80 15.26
C GLU A 566 6.83 21.43 13.90
N GLU A 567 7.93 21.03 13.27
CA GLU A 567 8.32 21.47 11.92
C GLU A 567 7.43 20.85 10.84
N GLY A 568 7.06 19.58 10.99
CA GLY A 568 6.32 18.82 9.99
C GLY A 568 4.83 19.15 9.92
N THR A 569 4.18 19.51 11.03
CA THR A 569 2.72 19.72 11.05
C THR A 569 2.26 20.83 10.10
N PRO A 570 2.87 22.03 10.08
CA PRO A 570 2.53 23.07 9.11
C PRO A 570 2.74 22.62 7.65
N LEU A 571 3.76 21.81 7.40
CA LEU A 571 4.06 21.29 6.07
C LEU A 571 3.03 20.23 5.63
N LEU A 572 2.53 19.42 6.57
CA LEU A 572 1.46 18.44 6.33
C LEU A 572 0.13 19.14 6.05
N GLU A 573 -0.21 20.18 6.80
CA GLU A 573 -1.40 21.00 6.56
C GLU A 573 -1.32 21.70 5.20
N ALA A 574 -0.14 22.23 4.84
CA ALA A 574 0.10 22.79 3.51
C ALA A 574 0.02 21.73 2.40
N LYS A 575 0.49 20.49 2.64
CA LYS A 575 0.31 19.35 1.71
C LYS A 575 -1.17 19.04 1.51
N PHE A 576 -1.93 18.92 2.59
CA PHE A 576 -3.36 18.68 2.53
C PHE A 576 -4.08 19.77 1.73
N GLU A 577 -3.81 21.04 2.03
CA GLU A 577 -4.38 22.17 1.28
C GLU A 577 -4.06 22.09 -0.23
N ARG A 578 -2.80 21.79 -0.59
CA ARG A 578 -2.41 21.62 -2.01
C ARG A 578 -3.20 20.50 -2.70
N HIS A 579 -3.50 19.41 -2.00
CA HIS A 579 -4.22 18.28 -2.57
C HIS A 579 -5.74 18.49 -2.63
N VAL A 580 -6.32 19.32 -1.75
CA VAL A 580 -7.76 19.61 -1.75
C VAL A 580 -8.13 20.66 -2.79
N LYS A 581 -7.29 21.71 -2.96
CA LYS A 581 -7.55 22.85 -3.85
C LYS A 581 -8.00 22.50 -5.28
N PRO A 582 -7.42 21.49 -5.97
CA PRO A 582 -7.80 21.19 -7.34
C PRO A 582 -9.22 20.60 -7.49
N HIS A 583 -9.84 20.15 -6.40
CA HIS A 583 -11.11 19.40 -6.44
C HIS A 583 -12.33 20.26 -6.09
N PHE A 584 -12.16 21.38 -5.41
CA PHE A 584 -13.25 22.18 -4.87
C PHE A 584 -13.01 23.69 -5.04
N ASP A 585 -14.08 24.48 -5.03
CA ASP A 585 -13.96 25.94 -5.04
C ASP A 585 -13.35 26.50 -3.75
N GLY A 586 -12.84 27.73 -3.81
CA GLY A 586 -12.10 28.34 -2.71
C GLY A 586 -12.89 28.45 -1.40
N ALA A 587 -14.19 28.76 -1.46
CA ALA A 587 -15.03 28.88 -0.26
C ALA A 587 -15.23 27.52 0.42
N HIS A 588 -15.39 26.46 -0.37
CA HIS A 588 -15.48 25.10 0.15
C HIS A 588 -14.15 24.59 0.70
N VAL A 589 -13.02 24.91 0.05
CA VAL A 589 -11.68 24.62 0.56
C VAL A 589 -11.46 25.28 1.93
N GLU A 590 -11.76 26.58 2.07
CA GLU A 590 -11.64 27.29 3.35
C GLU A 590 -12.50 26.65 4.46
N LYS A 591 -13.72 26.22 4.12
CA LYS A 591 -14.60 25.49 5.05
C LYS A 591 -13.95 24.18 5.52
N ILE A 592 -13.39 23.40 4.60
CA ILE A 592 -12.69 22.14 4.93
C ILE A 592 -11.51 22.44 5.85
N LEU A 593 -10.62 23.36 5.46
CA LEU A 593 -9.41 23.69 6.22
C LEU A 593 -9.73 24.19 7.63
N LYS A 594 -10.72 25.08 7.77
CA LYS A 594 -11.17 25.57 9.07
C LYS A 594 -11.66 24.43 9.96
N LEU A 595 -12.50 23.54 9.42
CA LEU A 595 -13.03 22.41 10.19
C LEU A 595 -11.91 21.47 10.65
N VAL A 596 -11.04 21.05 9.74
CA VAL A 596 -10.01 20.06 10.09
C VAL A 596 -8.90 20.61 10.98
N SER A 597 -8.78 21.94 11.09
CA SER A 597 -7.87 22.60 12.04
C SER A 597 -8.41 22.59 13.48
N ASP A 598 -9.73 22.41 13.67
CA ASP A 598 -10.37 22.37 14.99
C ASP A 598 -10.74 20.92 15.36
N GLN A 599 -9.87 20.28 16.17
CA GLN A 599 -10.05 18.91 16.65
C GLN A 599 -11.42 18.69 17.30
N SER A 600 -11.88 19.62 18.15
CA SER A 600 -13.10 19.44 18.94
C SER A 600 -14.33 19.43 18.05
N SER A 601 -14.42 20.40 17.14
CA SER A 601 -15.51 20.47 16.16
C SER A 601 -15.48 19.29 15.19
N LEU A 602 -14.29 18.89 14.73
CA LEU A 602 -14.14 17.75 13.83
C LEU A 602 -14.63 16.46 14.50
N GLU A 603 -14.17 16.16 15.71
CA GLU A 603 -14.49 14.93 16.43
C GLU A 603 -15.99 14.71 16.65
N GLN A 604 -16.76 15.79 16.80
CA GLN A 604 -18.21 15.75 17.03
C GLN A 604 -19.03 15.69 15.74
N MET A 605 -18.40 15.88 14.58
CA MET A 605 -19.11 15.89 13.30
C MET A 605 -19.64 14.49 12.97
N PRO A 606 -20.91 14.34 12.52
CA PRO A 606 -21.40 13.07 12.01
C PRO A 606 -20.60 12.59 10.80
N VAL A 607 -20.29 11.30 10.73
CA VAL A 607 -19.40 10.74 9.67
C VAL A 607 -19.95 10.99 8.27
N LYS A 608 -21.27 10.89 8.06
CA LYS A 608 -21.88 11.17 6.75
C LYS A 608 -21.67 12.62 6.29
N ASP A 609 -21.72 13.57 7.22
CA ASP A 609 -21.58 15.00 6.96
C ASP A 609 -20.11 15.32 6.67
N PHE A 610 -19.18 14.68 7.40
CA PHE A 610 -17.75 14.73 7.12
C PHE A 610 -17.44 14.21 5.71
N THR A 611 -17.96 13.04 5.36
CA THR A 611 -17.73 12.43 4.03
C THR A 611 -18.31 13.31 2.92
N ASP A 612 -19.49 13.91 3.14
CA ASP A 612 -20.13 14.81 2.18
C ASP A 612 -19.30 16.08 1.87
N LEU A 613 -18.33 16.45 2.72
CA LEU A 613 -17.38 17.54 2.42
C LEU A 613 -16.45 17.19 1.26
N PHE A 614 -16.21 15.92 0.98
CA PHE A 614 -15.21 15.49 0.00
C PHE A 614 -15.84 14.89 -1.26
N VAL A 615 -17.15 14.93 -1.43
CA VAL A 615 -17.84 14.31 -2.58
C VAL A 615 -18.02 15.33 -3.70
N THR A 616 -17.75 14.91 -4.94
CA THR A 616 -18.02 15.74 -6.13
C THR A 616 -19.44 15.51 -6.64
N LYS A 617 -20.04 16.55 -7.24
CA LYS A 617 -21.36 16.40 -7.88
C LYS A 617 -21.21 15.54 -9.14
N ALA A 618 -22.18 14.64 -9.35
CA ALA A 618 -22.29 13.79 -10.54
C ALA A 618 -22.50 14.61 -11.82
#